data_AF-A0A5C8M4Y5-F1
#
_entry.id   AF-A0A5C8M4Y5-F1
#
_cell.length_a   1.000
_cell.length_b   1.000
_cell.length_c   1.000
_cell.angle_alpha   90.00
_cell.angle_beta   90.00
_cell.angle_gamma   90.00
#
_symmetry.space_group_name_H-M   'P 1'
#
loop_
_entity.id
_entity.type
_entity.pdbx_description
1 polymer ?
#
loop_
_entity_poly.entity_id
_entity_poly.type
_entity_poly.pdbx_seq_one_letter_code
_entity_poly.pdbx_strand_id
1 'polypeptide(L)'
;MGNDYRNTTYCSILQELNLKKKTLNDEICKNHTRLKIVYNKVKDTDNSYKGKFMAIYNYKCSYCGNSIDNLSSTLFEVDHYICESSFESNEKAGRMENLVLACYDCNRAKSSFLIKEEYNNLLNPDLEYIKNVLCRDDLYYIQISEDYKDDEFIKQFYDKMKLEYQSRRLDFLLMNINGLCKKNDGKPQVEKLNIVLRKLQHKRNLTSCKELSKESVLA
;
A
#
# COMPACT_ATOMS: atom_id res chain seq x y z
N MET A 1 -4.67 15.65 15.48
CA MET A 1 -3.94 14.96 14.39
C MET A 1 -4.42 13.52 14.37
N GLY A 2 -5.22 13.16 13.36
CA GLY A 2 -5.75 11.80 13.25
C GLY A 2 -4.63 10.78 13.07
N ASN A 3 -4.77 9.62 13.70
CA ASN A 3 -3.85 8.50 13.45
C ASN A 3 -4.05 8.04 12.00
N ASP A 4 -2.95 7.94 11.25
CA ASP A 4 -2.95 7.34 9.91
C ASP A 4 -3.50 5.91 9.99
N TYR A 5 -4.65 5.66 9.34
CA TYR A 5 -5.36 4.38 9.37
C TYR A 5 -4.51 3.18 8.91
N ARG A 6 -3.40 3.43 8.21
CA ARG A 6 -2.48 2.41 7.71
C ARG A 6 -1.48 1.93 8.77
N ASN A 7 -1.37 2.64 9.90
CA ASN A 7 -0.33 2.42 10.90
C ASN A 7 -0.91 1.86 12.19
N THR A 8 -0.29 0.80 12.68
CA THR A 8 -0.46 0.36 14.07
C THR A 8 0.40 1.23 15.00
N THR A 9 0.18 1.17 16.31
CA THR A 9 1.03 1.86 17.29
C THR A 9 2.50 1.40 17.26
N TYR A 10 2.81 0.27 16.62
CA TYR A 10 4.16 -0.28 16.50
C TYR A 10 4.82 0.04 15.15
N CYS A 11 4.11 0.69 14.23
CA CYS A 11 4.65 1.05 12.94
C CYS A 11 5.54 2.29 13.03
N SER A 12 6.63 2.29 12.25
CA SER A 12 7.32 3.53 11.92
C SER A 12 6.38 4.49 11.20
N ILE A 13 6.47 5.77 11.56
CA ILE A 13 5.69 6.84 10.95
C ILE A 13 6.05 6.93 9.46
N LEU A 14 5.02 7.05 8.63
CA LEU A 14 5.17 7.32 7.22
C LEU A 14 5.30 8.84 7.04
N GLN A 15 6.52 9.30 6.76
CA GLN A 15 6.84 10.72 6.62
C GLN A 15 7.80 10.97 5.48
N GLU A 16 7.77 12.21 4.98
CA GLU A 16 8.72 12.75 4.00
C GLU A 16 8.72 11.97 2.67
N LEU A 17 7.58 11.40 2.28
CA LEU A 17 7.43 10.60 1.06
C LEU A 17 7.94 11.34 -0.18
N ASN A 18 7.51 12.59 -0.37
CA ASN A 18 7.92 13.41 -1.52
C ASN A 18 9.44 13.64 -1.56
N LEU A 19 10.06 13.89 -0.39
CA LEU A 19 11.50 14.09 -0.31
C LEU A 19 12.25 12.80 -0.64
N LYS A 20 11.87 11.67 -0.02
CA LYS A 20 12.49 10.37 -0.26
C LYS A 20 12.35 9.91 -1.71
N LYS A 21 11.17 10.14 -2.32
CA LYS A 21 10.92 9.91 -3.74
C LYS A 21 11.83 10.76 -4.62
N LYS A 22 11.94 12.06 -4.33
CA LYS A 22 12.85 12.96 -5.04
C LYS A 22 14.29 12.48 -4.96
N THR A 23 14.77 12.11 -3.77
CA THR A 23 16.13 11.56 -3.59
C THR A 23 16.37 10.32 -4.44
N LEU A 24 15.44 9.36 -4.45
CA LEU A 24 15.55 8.17 -5.29
C LEU A 24 15.49 8.49 -6.79
N ASN A 25 14.64 9.44 -7.18
CA ASN A 25 14.55 9.91 -8.56
C ASN A 25 15.86 10.53 -9.04
N ASP A 26 16.47 11.39 -8.23
CA ASP A 26 17.74 12.04 -8.53
C ASP A 26 18.88 11.01 -8.65
N GLU A 27 18.88 9.99 -7.78
CA GLU A 27 19.82 8.86 -7.86
C GLU A 27 19.67 8.09 -9.20
N ILE A 28 18.44 7.73 -9.57
CA ILE A 28 18.15 7.00 -10.82
C ILE A 28 18.56 7.83 -12.04
N CYS A 29 18.20 9.12 -12.08
CA CYS A 29 18.55 10.01 -13.19
C CYS A 29 20.06 10.19 -13.35
N LYS A 30 20.80 10.24 -12.23
CA LYS A 30 22.27 10.29 -12.25
C LYS A 30 22.88 9.01 -12.81
N ASN A 31 22.35 7.84 -12.44
CA ASN A 31 22.86 6.54 -12.88
C ASN A 31 22.39 6.16 -14.29
N HIS A 32 21.30 6.76 -14.77
CA HIS A 32 20.68 6.48 -16.06
C HIS A 32 20.30 7.76 -16.79
N THR A 33 21.31 8.51 -17.26
CA THR A 33 21.15 9.84 -17.87
C THR A 33 20.27 9.88 -19.14
N ARG A 34 20.05 8.74 -19.80
CA ARG A 34 19.19 8.61 -20.99
C ARG A 34 17.80 8.05 -20.66
N LEU A 35 17.49 7.82 -19.38
CA LEU A 35 16.21 7.28 -18.96
C LEU A 35 15.11 8.32 -19.18
N LYS A 36 14.03 7.90 -19.85
CA LYS A 36 12.86 8.75 -20.10
C LYS A 36 11.71 8.49 -19.12
N ILE A 37 11.58 7.25 -18.65
CA ILE A 37 10.46 6.80 -17.83
C ILE A 37 11.01 6.11 -16.57
N VAL A 38 10.97 6.81 -15.43
CA VAL A 38 11.51 6.34 -14.15
C VAL A 38 10.76 5.12 -13.63
N TYR A 39 9.45 5.05 -13.89
CA TYR A 39 8.61 3.89 -13.61
C TYR A 39 9.25 2.56 -14.04
N ASN A 40 9.86 2.50 -15.24
CA ASN A 40 10.46 1.27 -15.76
C ASN A 40 11.66 0.78 -14.91
N LYS A 41 12.27 1.64 -14.09
CA LYS A 41 13.32 1.25 -13.15
C LYS A 41 12.73 0.80 -11.82
N VAL A 42 11.76 1.52 -11.27
CA VAL A 42 11.23 1.16 -9.93
C VAL A 42 10.22 0.01 -9.95
N LYS A 43 9.63 -0.32 -11.10
CA LYS A 43 8.72 -1.47 -11.23
C LYS A 43 9.43 -2.81 -11.38
N ASP A 44 10.64 -2.78 -11.92
CA ASP A 44 11.43 -3.95 -12.31
C ASP A 44 11.96 -4.68 -11.06
N THR A 45 11.69 -5.99 -11.01
CA THR A 45 12.04 -6.85 -9.87
C THR A 45 13.50 -7.23 -9.82
N ASP A 46 14.22 -7.12 -10.94
CA ASP A 46 15.59 -7.60 -11.06
C ASP A 46 16.63 -6.54 -10.67
N ASN A 47 16.16 -5.34 -10.30
CA ASN A 47 17.01 -4.25 -9.86
C ASN A 47 16.73 -3.81 -8.41
N SER A 48 17.71 -3.12 -7.83
CA SER A 48 17.66 -2.67 -6.45
C SER A 48 16.72 -1.47 -6.22
N TYR A 49 16.29 -0.78 -7.27
CA TYR A 49 15.45 0.42 -7.14
C TYR A 49 14.04 0.10 -6.67
N LYS A 50 13.46 -1.04 -7.05
CA LYS A 50 12.18 -1.48 -6.49
C LYS A 50 12.26 -1.62 -4.97
N GLY A 51 13.32 -2.26 -4.46
CA GLY A 51 13.57 -2.38 -3.03
C GLY A 51 13.71 -1.03 -2.33
N LYS A 52 14.48 -0.09 -2.92
CA LYS A 52 14.59 1.29 -2.41
C LYS A 52 13.25 2.01 -2.41
N PHE A 53 12.46 1.86 -3.48
CA PHE A 53 11.12 2.45 -3.56
C PHE A 53 10.19 1.86 -2.50
N MET A 54 10.24 0.55 -2.27
CA MET A 54 9.47 -0.10 -1.19
C MET A 54 9.84 0.43 0.20
N ALA A 55 11.13 0.70 0.44
CA ALA A 55 11.61 1.25 1.70
C ALA A 55 11.05 2.66 1.98
N ILE A 56 10.77 3.46 0.95
CA ILE A 56 10.11 4.78 1.11
C ILE A 56 8.77 4.63 1.85
N TYR A 57 8.05 3.55 1.59
CA TYR A 57 6.75 3.24 2.18
C TYR A 57 6.83 2.39 3.46
N ASN A 58 8.02 2.24 4.05
CA ASN A 58 8.26 1.30 5.14
C ASN A 58 7.81 -0.13 4.79
N TYR A 59 7.91 -0.54 3.52
CA TYR A 59 7.46 -1.82 2.99
C TYR A 59 5.98 -2.12 3.28
N LYS A 60 5.12 -1.08 3.17
CA LYS A 60 3.67 -1.18 3.33
C LYS A 60 2.92 -0.67 2.12
N CYS A 61 1.73 -1.21 1.90
CA CYS A 61 0.82 -0.74 0.87
C CYS A 61 0.36 0.68 1.24
N SER A 62 0.51 1.58 0.28
CA SER A 62 0.10 2.99 0.39
C SER A 62 -1.41 3.15 0.61
N TYR A 63 -2.23 2.19 0.16
CA TYR A 63 -3.68 2.19 0.38
C TYR A 63 -4.04 1.47 1.69
N CYS A 64 -4.04 0.13 1.75
CA CYS A 64 -4.59 -0.57 2.91
C CYS A 64 -3.66 -0.65 4.14
N GLY A 65 -2.38 -0.25 4.01
CA GLY A 65 -1.37 -0.33 5.06
C GLY A 65 -0.76 -1.71 5.30
N ASN A 66 -1.18 -2.76 4.57
CA ASN A 66 -0.63 -4.11 4.76
C ASN A 66 0.88 -4.15 4.44
N SER A 67 1.62 -5.00 5.13
CA SER A 67 3.08 -5.04 5.13
C SER A 67 3.64 -6.33 4.53
N ILE A 68 4.90 -6.27 4.09
CA ILE A 68 5.68 -7.47 3.75
C ILE A 68 5.89 -8.43 4.94
N ASP A 69 5.64 -7.98 6.18
CA ASP A 69 5.64 -8.86 7.34
C ASP A 69 4.48 -9.90 7.28
N ASN A 70 3.41 -9.60 6.52
CA ASN A 70 2.26 -10.49 6.31
C ASN A 70 2.24 -11.14 4.91
N LEU A 71 2.70 -10.38 3.92
CA LEU A 71 2.65 -10.70 2.49
C LEU A 71 4.05 -10.87 1.91
N SER A 72 4.21 -11.73 0.91
CA SER A 72 5.46 -11.74 0.13
C SER A 72 5.70 -10.36 -0.50
N SER A 73 6.95 -9.90 -0.50
CA SER A 73 7.36 -8.67 -1.20
C SER A 73 7.06 -8.72 -2.71
N THR A 74 6.99 -9.93 -3.29
CA THR A 74 6.60 -10.14 -4.69
C THR A 74 5.15 -9.75 -4.98
N LEU A 75 4.30 -9.71 -3.95
CA LEU A 75 2.90 -9.27 -4.04
C LEU A 75 2.75 -7.76 -3.83
N PHE A 76 3.85 -7.00 -3.95
CA PHE A 76 3.82 -5.55 -4.00
C PHE A 76 4.26 -5.07 -5.38
N GLU A 77 3.46 -4.16 -5.93
CA GLU A 77 3.63 -3.58 -7.25
C GLU A 77 3.82 -2.07 -7.09
N VAL A 78 4.76 -1.52 -7.85
CA VAL A 78 4.82 -0.08 -8.08
C VAL A 78 3.90 0.18 -9.25
N ASP A 79 2.97 1.11 -9.11
CA ASP A 79 2.03 1.46 -10.17
C ASP A 79 1.59 2.92 -10.06
N HIS A 80 0.81 3.38 -11.03
CA HIS A 80 0.37 4.75 -11.17
C HIS A 80 -0.84 5.07 -10.27
N TYR A 81 -0.77 6.18 -9.54
CA TYR A 81 -1.88 6.76 -8.81
C TYR A 81 -2.96 7.27 -9.78
N ILE A 82 -2.60 8.17 -10.68
CA ILE A 82 -3.44 8.56 -11.81
C ILE A 82 -3.10 7.64 -12.99
N CYS A 83 -4.14 7.05 -13.60
CA CYS A 83 -3.97 6.07 -14.68
C CYS A 83 -3.16 6.63 -15.84
N GLU A 84 -2.28 5.80 -16.42
CA GLU A 84 -1.43 6.15 -17.57
C GLU A 84 -2.24 6.69 -18.75
N SER A 85 -3.44 6.13 -19.00
CA SER A 85 -4.36 6.57 -20.05
C SER A 85 -4.91 7.99 -19.88
N SER A 86 -4.72 8.61 -18.71
CA SER A 86 -5.12 9.99 -18.43
C SER A 86 -4.03 11.02 -18.76
N PHE A 87 -2.85 10.57 -19.22
CA PHE A 87 -1.74 11.46 -19.57
C PHE A 87 -1.51 11.50 -21.08
N GLU A 88 -0.98 12.62 -21.56
CA GLU A 88 -0.56 12.80 -22.96
C GLU A 88 0.61 11.89 -23.37
N SER A 89 1.41 11.43 -22.40
CA SER A 89 2.53 10.53 -22.66
C SER A 89 2.88 9.67 -21.45
N ASN A 90 3.43 8.48 -21.73
CA ASN A 90 3.90 7.53 -20.73
C ASN A 90 5.08 8.10 -19.92
N GLU A 91 5.83 9.07 -20.49
CA GLU A 91 6.88 9.81 -19.77
C GLU A 91 6.30 10.69 -18.66
N LYS A 92 5.14 11.34 -18.88
CA LYS A 92 4.44 12.13 -17.85
C LYS A 92 3.79 11.23 -16.80
N ALA A 93 3.14 10.16 -17.24
CA ALA A 93 2.52 9.19 -16.33
C ALA A 93 3.56 8.54 -15.41
N GLY A 94 4.70 8.11 -15.96
CA GLY A 94 5.74 7.36 -15.27
C GLY A 94 6.71 8.19 -14.43
N ARG A 95 6.36 9.43 -14.08
CA ARG A 95 7.14 10.29 -13.17
C ARG A 95 6.96 9.86 -11.71
N MET A 96 8.01 10.03 -10.92
CA MET A 96 8.09 9.52 -9.55
C MET A 96 6.93 9.97 -8.64
N GLU A 97 6.44 11.20 -8.82
CA GLU A 97 5.32 11.76 -8.07
C GLU A 97 4.00 11.03 -8.29
N ASN A 98 3.79 10.41 -9.46
CA ASN A 98 2.57 9.67 -9.78
C ASN A 98 2.66 8.18 -9.41
N LEU A 99 3.81 7.70 -8.92
CA LEU A 99 3.99 6.27 -8.62
C LEU A 99 3.70 5.96 -7.16
N VAL A 100 2.95 4.91 -6.87
CA VAL A 100 2.64 4.46 -5.52
C VAL A 100 3.01 2.99 -5.32
N LEU A 101 3.28 2.61 -4.08
CA LEU A 101 3.45 1.19 -3.73
C LEU A 101 2.11 0.59 -3.31
N ALA A 102 1.63 -0.42 -4.01
CA ALA A 102 0.40 -1.11 -3.69
C ALA A 102 0.64 -2.61 -3.45
N CYS A 103 -0.10 -3.23 -2.53
CA CYS A 103 -0.20 -4.69 -2.53
C CYS A 103 -1.04 -5.12 -3.75
N TYR A 104 -0.83 -6.35 -4.20
CA TYR A 104 -1.50 -6.95 -5.35
C TYR A 104 -3.02 -6.72 -5.32
N ASP A 105 -3.68 -7.04 -4.21
CA ASP A 105 -5.13 -6.84 -4.07
C ASP A 105 -5.57 -5.39 -4.30
N CYS A 106 -4.84 -4.42 -3.73
CA CYS A 106 -5.20 -3.01 -3.88
C CYS A 106 -4.95 -2.53 -5.31
N ASN A 107 -3.85 -2.99 -5.94
CA ASN A 107 -3.56 -2.61 -7.31
C ASN A 107 -4.61 -3.16 -8.28
N ARG A 108 -4.97 -4.43 -8.14
CA ARG A 108 -6.04 -5.08 -8.93
C ARG A 108 -7.41 -4.46 -8.67
N ALA A 109 -7.71 -4.14 -7.41
CA ALA A 109 -8.97 -3.49 -7.04
C ALA A 109 -9.09 -2.09 -7.67
N LYS A 110 -8.03 -1.27 -7.57
CA LYS A 110 -7.95 0.05 -8.21
C LYS A 110 -8.13 -0.07 -9.72
N SER A 111 -7.33 -0.91 -10.37
CA SER A 111 -7.38 -1.11 -11.83
C SER A 111 -7.39 0.25 -12.57
N SER A 112 -8.28 0.40 -13.55
CA SER A 112 -8.50 1.62 -14.33
C SER A 112 -9.46 2.62 -13.67
N PHE A 113 -9.67 2.57 -12.34
CA PHE A 113 -10.53 3.55 -11.67
C PHE A 113 -10.01 4.98 -11.87
N LEU A 114 -10.80 5.79 -12.55
CA LEU A 114 -10.46 7.17 -12.88
C LEU A 114 -10.78 8.08 -11.71
N ILE A 115 -9.74 8.62 -11.09
CA ILE A 115 -9.87 9.61 -10.01
C ILE A 115 -10.18 10.96 -10.65
N LYS A 116 -11.29 11.56 -10.23
CA LYS A 116 -11.67 12.91 -10.67
C LYS A 116 -10.68 13.94 -10.15
N GLU A 117 -10.43 14.98 -10.93
CA GLU A 117 -9.40 15.97 -10.65
C GLU A 117 -9.57 16.62 -9.28
N GLU A 118 -10.81 16.94 -8.89
CA GLU A 118 -11.09 17.56 -7.59
C GLU A 118 -10.78 16.65 -6.38
N TYR A 119 -10.65 15.33 -6.59
CA TYR A 119 -10.30 14.35 -5.56
C TYR A 119 -8.83 13.92 -5.60
N ASN A 120 -8.05 14.37 -6.59
CA ASN A 120 -6.65 13.93 -6.78
C ASN A 120 -5.81 14.15 -5.53
N ASN A 121 -5.94 15.30 -4.86
CA ASN A 121 -5.17 15.53 -3.64
C ASN A 121 -5.75 14.78 -2.45
N LEU A 122 -7.08 14.67 -2.40
CA LEU A 122 -7.80 14.10 -1.27
C LEU A 122 -7.58 12.57 -1.15
N LEU A 123 -7.55 11.87 -2.28
CA LEU A 123 -7.41 10.42 -2.35
C LEU A 123 -5.97 9.96 -2.68
N ASN A 124 -5.02 10.87 -2.85
CA ASN A 124 -3.62 10.48 -3.08
C ASN A 124 -3.05 9.89 -1.78
N PRO A 125 -2.63 8.62 -1.77
CA PRO A 125 -2.14 7.99 -0.57
C PRO A 125 -0.82 8.58 -0.05
N ASP A 126 -0.08 9.33 -0.86
CA ASP A 126 1.15 9.98 -0.43
C ASP A 126 0.93 11.30 0.30
N LEU A 127 -0.27 11.86 0.19
CA LEU A 127 -0.62 13.13 0.80
C LEU A 127 -1.30 12.93 2.16
N GLU A 128 -1.19 13.95 3.01
CA GLU A 128 -1.77 13.93 4.35
C GLU A 128 -3.30 13.89 4.34
N TYR A 129 -3.94 14.39 3.27
CA TYR A 129 -5.40 14.54 3.19
C TYR A 129 -6.15 13.20 3.32
N ILE A 130 -5.62 12.10 2.79
CA ILE A 130 -6.26 10.79 2.88
C ILE A 130 -6.46 10.31 4.32
N LYS A 131 -5.64 10.81 5.27
CA LYS A 131 -5.73 10.49 6.70
C LYS A 131 -6.95 11.13 7.37
N ASN A 132 -7.55 12.14 6.72
CA ASN A 132 -8.81 12.76 7.15
C ASN A 132 -10.02 12.13 6.44
N VAL A 133 -9.80 11.42 5.34
CA VAL A 133 -10.86 10.71 4.60
C VAL A 133 -11.12 9.35 5.20
N LEU A 134 -10.06 8.63 5.57
CA LEU A 134 -10.14 7.27 6.05
C LEU A 134 -9.59 7.15 7.47
N CYS A 135 -10.31 6.44 8.32
CA CYS A 135 -9.93 6.13 9.69
C CYS A 135 -10.04 4.63 9.96
N ARG A 136 -9.61 4.18 11.14
CA ARG A 136 -9.98 2.84 11.64
C ARG A 136 -10.87 2.94 12.86
N ASP A 137 -11.85 2.05 12.94
CA ASP A 137 -12.65 1.86 14.15
C ASP A 137 -11.93 0.99 15.20
N ASP A 138 -12.56 0.85 16.37
CA ASP A 138 -12.05 0.05 17.49
C ASP A 138 -11.97 -1.46 17.17
N LEU A 139 -12.66 -1.90 16.12
CA LEU A 139 -12.60 -3.27 15.62
C LEU A 139 -11.57 -3.44 14.50
N TYR A 140 -10.81 -2.40 14.16
CA TYR A 140 -9.82 -2.33 13.10
C TYR A 140 -10.36 -2.36 11.67
N TYR A 141 -11.64 -2.07 11.41
CA TYR A 141 -12.09 -1.81 10.04
C TYR A 141 -11.58 -0.47 9.55
N ILE A 142 -11.22 -0.37 8.27
CA ILE A 142 -11.03 0.92 7.62
C ILE A 142 -12.42 1.49 7.36
N GLN A 143 -12.68 2.74 7.70
CA GLN A 143 -13.96 3.41 7.49
C GLN A 143 -13.76 4.77 6.82
N ILE A 144 -14.80 5.23 6.13
CA ILE A 144 -14.88 6.63 5.68
C ILE A 144 -15.18 7.50 6.90
N SER A 145 -14.46 8.60 7.04
CA SER A 145 -14.62 9.54 8.14
C SER A 145 -15.95 10.30 8.02
N GLU A 146 -16.51 10.74 9.15
CA GLU A 146 -17.82 11.38 9.22
C GLU A 146 -17.97 12.58 8.25
N ASP A 147 -16.92 13.38 8.07
CA ASP A 147 -16.92 14.55 7.18
C ASP A 147 -17.13 14.19 5.70
N TYR A 148 -16.89 12.93 5.33
CA TYR A 148 -16.93 12.44 3.95
C TYR A 148 -17.94 11.31 3.75
N LYS A 149 -18.70 10.94 4.79
CA LYS A 149 -19.59 9.76 4.75
C LYS A 149 -20.71 9.86 3.72
N ASP A 150 -21.08 11.08 3.31
CA ASP A 150 -22.14 11.33 2.32
C ASP A 150 -21.58 11.67 0.94
N ASP A 151 -20.25 11.66 0.78
CA ASP A 151 -19.60 11.88 -0.51
C ASP A 151 -19.64 10.60 -1.37
N GLU A 152 -20.47 10.63 -2.41
CA GLU A 152 -20.68 9.49 -3.29
C GLU A 152 -19.43 9.05 -4.07
N PHE A 153 -18.50 9.96 -4.38
CA PHE A 153 -17.29 9.59 -5.10
C PHE A 153 -16.29 8.90 -4.16
N ILE A 154 -16.19 9.36 -2.91
CA ILE A 154 -15.37 8.73 -1.88
C ILE A 154 -15.90 7.33 -1.56
N LYS A 155 -17.23 7.14 -1.46
CA LYS A 155 -17.85 5.81 -1.33
C LYS A 155 -17.46 4.90 -2.49
N GLN A 156 -17.60 5.37 -3.73
CA GLN A 156 -17.21 4.60 -4.92
C GLN A 156 -15.74 4.20 -4.89
N PHE A 157 -14.83 5.11 -4.52
CA PHE A 157 -13.41 4.78 -4.37
C PHE A 157 -13.18 3.74 -3.26
N TYR A 158 -13.81 3.92 -2.09
CA TYR A 158 -13.70 3.02 -0.95
C TYR A 158 -14.15 1.59 -1.28
N ASP A 159 -15.34 1.46 -1.89
CA ASP A 159 -15.90 0.18 -2.34
C ASP A 159 -15.04 -0.45 -3.44
N LYS A 160 -14.60 0.36 -4.42
CA LYS A 160 -13.72 -0.09 -5.51
C LYS A 160 -12.43 -0.68 -4.96
N MET A 161 -11.85 -0.04 -3.96
CA MET A 161 -10.61 -0.47 -3.30
C MET A 161 -10.83 -1.64 -2.32
N LYS A 162 -12.09 -2.01 -2.04
CA LYS A 162 -12.49 -3.07 -1.12
C LYS A 162 -11.88 -2.86 0.27
N LEU A 163 -12.01 -1.63 0.79
CA LEU A 163 -11.35 -1.23 2.05
C LEU A 163 -12.10 -1.75 3.28
N GLU A 164 -13.42 -2.00 3.20
CA GLU A 164 -14.21 -2.61 4.28
C GLU A 164 -13.91 -4.11 4.50
N TYR A 165 -13.20 -4.75 3.57
CA TYR A 165 -13.07 -6.20 3.56
C TYR A 165 -12.38 -6.73 4.83
N GLN A 166 -12.88 -7.87 5.33
CA GLN A 166 -12.33 -8.55 6.52
C GLN A 166 -10.84 -8.87 6.40
N SER A 167 -10.33 -9.08 5.19
CA SER A 167 -8.90 -9.28 4.94
C SER A 167 -8.08 -8.07 5.38
N ARG A 168 -8.56 -6.84 5.16
CA ARG A 168 -7.89 -5.59 5.56
C ARG A 168 -7.84 -5.41 7.07
N ARG A 169 -8.89 -5.88 7.75
CA ARG A 169 -8.96 -5.93 9.22
C ARG A 169 -7.98 -6.98 9.77
N LEU A 170 -7.98 -8.18 9.20
CA LEU A 170 -7.07 -9.25 9.60
C LEU A 170 -5.61 -8.85 9.39
N ASP A 171 -5.27 -8.25 8.25
CA ASP A 171 -3.92 -7.77 7.95
C ASP A 171 -3.40 -6.78 9.01
N PHE A 172 -4.25 -5.85 9.44
CA PHE A 172 -3.92 -4.89 10.49
C PHE A 172 -3.77 -5.54 11.88
N LEU A 173 -4.62 -6.52 12.20
CA LEU A 173 -4.48 -7.31 13.42
C LEU A 173 -3.14 -8.06 13.45
N LEU A 174 -2.76 -8.69 12.34
CA LEU A 174 -1.48 -9.41 12.24
C LEU A 174 -0.28 -8.47 12.42
N MET A 175 -0.35 -7.26 11.85
CA MET A 175 0.67 -6.23 12.06
C MET A 175 0.75 -5.77 13.53
N ASN A 176 -0.38 -5.64 14.22
CA ASN A 176 -0.40 -5.30 15.65
C ASN A 176 0.24 -6.40 16.49
N ILE A 177 -0.14 -7.65 16.27
CA ILE A 177 0.42 -8.81 16.97
C ILE A 177 1.93 -8.90 16.72
N ASN A 178 2.37 -8.75 15.47
CA ASN A 178 3.78 -8.77 15.13
C ASN A 178 4.58 -7.66 15.83
N GLY A 179 4.06 -6.42 15.82
CA GLY A 179 4.66 -5.31 16.53
C GLY A 179 4.74 -5.53 18.05
N LEU A 180 3.69 -6.10 18.64
CA LEU A 180 3.65 -6.46 20.06
C LEU A 180 4.69 -7.54 20.39
N CYS A 181 4.84 -8.56 19.54
CA CYS A 181 5.86 -9.59 19.66
C CYS A 181 7.27 -8.98 19.61
N LYS A 182 7.56 -8.15 18.59
CA LYS A 182 8.86 -7.46 18.44
C LYS A 182 9.19 -6.59 19.66
N LYS A 183 8.20 -5.87 20.21
CA LYS A 183 8.38 -5.01 21.41
C LYS A 183 8.68 -5.81 22.68
N ASN A 184 8.22 -7.05 22.76
CA ASN A 184 8.33 -7.89 23.96
C ASN A 184 9.25 -9.10 23.73
N ASP A 185 10.16 -9.00 22.76
CA ASP A 185 11.06 -10.09 22.40
C ASP A 185 11.83 -10.62 23.63
N GLY A 186 12.07 -11.93 23.65
CA GLY A 186 12.66 -12.62 24.80
C GLY A 186 11.72 -12.93 25.98
N LYS A 187 10.45 -12.51 25.96
CA LYS A 187 9.47 -12.90 26.99
C LYS A 187 8.77 -14.23 26.63
N PRO A 188 8.60 -15.18 27.58
CA PRO A 188 7.96 -16.47 27.30
C PRO A 188 6.54 -16.38 26.71
N GLN A 189 5.78 -15.33 27.07
CA GLN A 189 4.42 -15.11 26.55
C GLN A 189 4.42 -14.81 25.04
N VAL A 190 5.49 -14.22 24.52
CA VAL A 190 5.64 -13.88 23.10
C VAL A 190 5.81 -15.12 22.24
N GLU A 191 6.42 -16.19 22.75
CA GLU A 191 6.58 -17.45 22.00
C GLU A 191 5.22 -18.03 21.60
N LYS A 192 4.28 -18.10 22.55
CA LYS A 192 2.91 -18.57 22.29
C LYS A 192 2.19 -17.67 21.29
N LEU A 193 2.36 -16.35 21.43
CA LEU A 193 1.74 -15.38 20.53
C LEU A 193 2.32 -15.47 19.10
N ASN A 194 3.63 -15.70 18.96
CA ASN A 194 4.29 -15.95 17.68
C ASN A 194 3.78 -17.21 16.99
N ILE A 195 3.49 -18.28 17.73
CA ILE A 195 2.87 -19.49 17.17
C ILE A 195 1.49 -19.17 16.60
N VAL A 196 0.67 -18.40 17.34
CA VAL A 196 -0.65 -17.96 16.86
C VAL A 196 -0.53 -17.06 15.64
N LEU A 197 0.36 -16.07 15.66
CA LEU A 197 0.65 -15.16 14.54
C LEU A 197 0.97 -15.94 13.27
N ARG A 198 1.94 -16.86 13.33
CA ARG A 198 2.34 -17.68 12.18
C ARG A 198 1.19 -18.52 11.63
N LYS A 199 0.37 -19.13 12.51
CA LYS A 199 -0.81 -19.90 12.09
C LYS A 199 -1.85 -19.02 11.37
N LEU A 200 -2.12 -17.83 11.89
CA LEU A 200 -3.05 -16.89 11.28
C LEU A 200 -2.52 -16.37 9.94
N GLN A 201 -1.25 -15.97 9.87
CA GLN A 201 -0.59 -15.54 8.63
C GLN A 201 -0.65 -16.64 7.55
N HIS A 202 -0.35 -17.89 7.93
CA HIS A 202 -0.41 -19.02 7.01
C HIS A 202 -1.83 -19.22 6.45
N LYS A 203 -2.86 -19.25 7.31
CA LYS A 203 -4.26 -19.39 6.87
C LYS A 203 -4.73 -18.22 6.01
N ARG A 204 -4.34 -16.99 6.37
CA ARG A 204 -4.61 -15.77 5.61
C ARG A 204 -4.04 -15.87 4.19
N ASN A 205 -2.80 -16.33 4.07
CA ASN A 205 -2.12 -16.45 2.78
C ASN A 205 -2.69 -17.58 1.93
N LEU A 206 -3.13 -18.71 2.52
CA LEU A 206 -3.87 -19.75 1.79
C LEU A 206 -5.19 -19.24 1.19
N THR A 207 -5.83 -18.27 1.83
CA THR A 207 -7.09 -17.70 1.37
C THR A 207 -6.87 -16.67 0.27
N SER A 208 -5.77 -15.91 0.35
CA SER A 208 -5.41 -14.89 -0.64
C SER A 208 -4.77 -15.46 -1.92
N CYS A 209 -4.09 -16.61 -1.83
CA CYS A 209 -3.46 -17.26 -2.99
C CYS A 209 -4.42 -18.07 -3.89
N LYS A 210 -5.70 -18.24 -3.52
CA LYS A 210 -6.65 -19.03 -4.32
C LYS A 210 -7.07 -18.37 -5.64
N GLU A 211 -6.76 -17.09 -5.86
CA GLU A 211 -7.04 -16.41 -7.13
C GLU A 211 -5.87 -16.54 -8.13
N LEU A 212 -4.63 -16.71 -7.67
CA LEU A 212 -3.45 -16.84 -8.53
C LEU A 212 -3.38 -18.16 -9.31
N SER A 213 -4.12 -19.19 -8.89
CA SER A 213 -4.15 -20.50 -9.57
C SER A 213 -5.30 -20.68 -10.57
N LYS A 214 -6.21 -19.71 -10.70
CA LYS A 214 -7.31 -19.78 -11.67
C LYS A 214 -7.09 -18.95 -12.93
N GLU A 215 -6.27 -17.89 -12.87
CA GLU A 215 -5.95 -17.08 -14.06
C GLU A 215 -4.78 -17.65 -14.89
N SER A 216 -3.98 -18.57 -14.35
CA SER A 216 -2.86 -19.20 -15.08
C SER A 216 -3.25 -20.43 -15.93
N VAL A 217 -4.55 -20.75 -16.04
CA VAL A 217 -5.05 -21.90 -16.81
C VAL A 217 -5.78 -21.46 -18.09
N LEU A 218 -5.87 -20.15 -18.37
CA LEU A 218 -6.58 -19.62 -19.56
C LEU A 218 -5.80 -18.53 -20.32
N ALA A 219 -4.47 -18.57 -20.30
CA ALA A 219 -3.63 -17.79 -21.20
C ALA A 219 -2.88 -18.71 -22.16
#